data_AF-A0A1I8GM74-F1
#
_entry.id   AF-A0A1I8GM74-F1
#
_cell.length_a   1.000
_cell.length_b   1.000
_cell.length_c   1.000
_cell.angle_alpha   90.00
_cell.angle_beta   90.00
_cell.angle_gamma   90.00
#
_symmetry.space_group_name_H-M   'P 1'
#
loop_
_entity.id
_entity.type
_entity.pdbx_description
1 polymer ?
#
loop_
_entity_poly.entity_id
_entity_poly.type
_entity_poly.pdbx_seq_one_letter_code
_entity_poly.pdbx_strand_id
1 'polypeptide(L)'
;MQFVRYGRDNSSQQGICRSVFAKLQQLYTLHCTEEDPSMEKFFPRLWCMLTRYQAFLGQQSQNTQAALPIPVFEAISRLFGVTFELFASPLNCYFKQYCSAFPDTDCYFGSRGPVLDFYPLEGSFEANPPFSEELMVAMVNHMENLLKEATGPLSFMVFLPDWRDPPTEALVRLEASPYNRRQTCVLPFEHSYRNGMQHCLERDEDLYVKSAHGTLIVFLQNDAGFMKWTPTSEKIKDLLIAFGQQSSHRRPQPQ
;
A
#
# COMPACT_ATOMS: atom_id res chain seq x y z
N MET A 1 21.63 5.32 -2.68
CA MET A 1 21.23 4.81 -1.33
C MET A 1 22.36 4.06 -0.64
N GLN A 2 22.38 3.99 0.70
CA GLN A 2 23.27 3.08 1.45
C GLN A 2 22.61 1.70 1.57
N PHE A 3 23.40 0.63 1.46
CA PHE A 3 22.90 -0.76 1.48
C PHE A 3 23.45 -1.57 2.65
N VAL A 4 22.61 -2.46 3.17
CA VAL A 4 23.01 -3.57 4.03
C VAL A 4 23.05 -4.83 3.15
N ARG A 5 24.15 -5.58 3.20
CA ARG A 5 24.24 -6.86 2.50
C ARG A 5 23.74 -8.00 3.39
N TYR A 6 22.97 -8.90 2.83
CA TYR A 6 22.48 -10.10 3.51
C TYR A 6 22.66 -11.31 2.57
N GLY A 7 23.12 -12.44 3.10
CA GLY A 7 23.52 -13.61 2.31
C GLY A 7 23.97 -14.74 3.22
N ARG A 8 23.66 -16.00 2.87
CA ARG A 8 24.25 -17.16 3.57
C ARG A 8 25.72 -17.35 3.20
N ASP A 9 26.09 -16.93 1.99
CA ASP A 9 27.44 -16.94 1.43
C ASP A 9 27.63 -15.74 0.47
N ASN A 10 28.85 -15.54 -0.02
CA ASN A 10 29.16 -14.44 -0.94
C ASN A 10 28.43 -14.53 -2.29
N SER A 11 28.00 -15.73 -2.69
CA SER A 11 27.25 -15.96 -3.95
C SER A 11 25.75 -15.66 -3.85
N SER A 12 25.22 -15.56 -2.62
CA SER A 12 23.80 -15.25 -2.33
C SER A 12 23.59 -13.86 -1.73
N GLN A 13 24.65 -13.03 -1.69
CA GLN A 13 24.56 -11.67 -1.15
C GLN A 13 23.62 -10.78 -1.96
N GLN A 14 22.61 -10.23 -1.29
CA GLN A 14 21.69 -9.24 -1.82
C GLN A 14 21.76 -7.96 -1.00
N GLY A 15 21.47 -6.83 -1.64
CA GLY A 15 21.41 -5.51 -1.01
C GLY A 15 20.00 -5.16 -0.60
N ILE A 16 19.83 -4.68 0.63
CA ILE A 16 18.62 -3.97 1.07
C ILE A 16 18.99 -2.52 1.45
N CYS A 17 18.15 -1.57 1.06
CA CYS A 17 18.30 -0.17 1.43
C CYS A 17 18.35 -0.03 2.96
N ARG A 18 19.33 0.71 3.49
CA ARG A 18 19.55 0.87 4.93
C ARG A 18 18.32 1.43 5.65
N SER A 19 17.58 2.34 5.01
CA SER A 19 16.33 2.89 5.52
C SER A 19 15.23 1.82 5.68
N VAL A 20 15.11 0.91 4.71
CA VAL A 20 14.14 -0.19 4.77
C VAL A 20 14.58 -1.24 5.78
N PHE A 21 15.87 -1.56 5.89
CA PHE A 21 16.38 -2.42 6.96
C PHE A 21 16.05 -1.86 8.35
N ALA A 22 16.30 -0.57 8.57
CA ALA A 22 15.97 0.09 9.84
C ALA A 22 14.46 0.07 10.14
N LYS A 23 13.61 0.29 9.12
CA LYS A 23 12.15 0.14 9.23
C LYS A 23 11.77 -1.28 9.64
N LEU A 24 12.33 -2.31 8.98
CA LEU A 24 12.03 -3.71 9.29
C LEU A 24 12.44 -4.07 10.72
N GLN A 25 13.56 -3.53 11.19
CA GLN A 25 13.96 -3.69 12.60
C GLN A 25 12.94 -3.06 13.54
N GLN A 26 12.46 -1.85 13.26
CA GLN A 26 11.44 -1.18 14.06
C GLN A 26 10.10 -1.93 14.06
N LEU A 27 9.65 -2.41 12.90
CA LEU A 27 8.44 -3.24 12.78
C LEU A 27 8.61 -4.52 13.59
N TYR A 28 9.76 -5.19 13.47
CA TYR A 28 10.02 -6.41 14.21
C TYR A 28 10.03 -6.17 15.72
N THR A 29 10.71 -5.12 16.20
CA THR A 29 10.66 -4.74 17.62
C THR A 29 9.20 -4.52 18.04
N LEU A 30 8.43 -3.74 17.29
CA LEU A 30 7.04 -3.45 17.65
C LEU A 30 6.15 -4.70 17.75
N HIS A 31 6.32 -5.67 16.85
CA HIS A 31 5.40 -6.82 16.71
C HIS A 31 5.90 -8.12 17.33
N CYS A 32 7.19 -8.24 17.63
CA CYS A 32 7.81 -9.44 18.18
C CYS A 32 8.42 -9.25 19.58
N THR A 33 8.25 -8.11 20.24
CA THR A 33 8.85 -7.86 21.58
C THR A 33 8.50 -8.97 22.58
N GLU A 34 7.27 -9.49 22.57
CA GLU A 34 6.85 -10.54 23.51
C GLU A 34 7.42 -11.92 23.16
N GLU A 35 7.57 -12.24 21.87
CA GLU A 35 7.98 -13.58 21.41
C GLU A 35 9.50 -13.74 21.22
N ASP A 36 10.20 -12.63 20.96
CA ASP A 36 11.64 -12.58 20.69
C ASP A 36 12.26 -11.28 21.24
N PRO A 37 12.23 -11.07 22.58
CA PRO A 37 12.69 -9.82 23.21
C PRO A 37 14.19 -9.53 23.00
N SER A 38 15.02 -10.55 22.81
CA SER A 38 16.46 -10.42 22.53
C SER A 38 16.78 -10.26 21.04
N MET A 39 15.77 -10.28 20.16
CA MET A 39 15.92 -10.22 18.70
C MET A 39 16.80 -11.34 18.10
N GLU A 40 16.90 -12.50 18.76
CA GLU A 40 17.72 -13.63 18.31
C GLU A 40 17.18 -14.22 17.00
N LYS A 41 15.86 -14.16 16.78
CA LYS A 41 15.21 -14.69 15.57
C LYS A 41 15.04 -13.62 14.49
N PHE A 42 15.46 -12.38 14.71
CA PHE A 42 15.28 -11.28 13.75
C PHE A 42 15.93 -11.60 12.39
N PHE A 43 17.22 -11.91 12.36
CA PHE A 43 17.94 -12.19 11.12
C PHE A 43 17.40 -13.41 10.34
N PRO A 44 17.13 -14.58 10.95
CA PRO A 44 16.55 -15.69 10.19
C PRO A 44 15.14 -15.38 9.66
N ARG A 45 14.30 -14.65 10.42
CA ARG A 45 12.96 -14.25 9.93
C ARG A 45 13.03 -13.22 8.82
N LEU A 46 13.94 -12.26 8.93
CA LEU A 46 14.25 -11.30 7.88
C LEU A 46 14.70 -12.01 6.60
N TRP A 47 15.60 -12.98 6.72
CA TRP A 47 16.05 -13.81 5.59
C TRP A 47 14.90 -14.56 4.92
N CYS A 48 14.03 -15.20 5.70
CA CYS A 48 12.85 -15.91 5.19
C CYS A 48 11.91 -14.98 4.44
N MET A 49 11.59 -13.81 5.01
CA MET A 49 10.72 -12.82 4.37
C MET A 49 11.32 -12.28 3.07
N LEU A 50 12.59 -11.89 3.06
CA LEU A 50 13.26 -11.39 1.86
C LEU A 50 13.32 -12.45 0.75
N THR A 51 13.69 -13.68 1.11
CA THR A 51 13.75 -14.80 0.17
C THR A 51 12.36 -15.13 -0.40
N ARG A 52 11.31 -15.04 0.43
CA ARG A 52 9.91 -15.23 0.00
C ARG A 52 9.52 -14.20 -1.07
N TYR A 53 9.74 -12.91 -0.81
CA TYR A 53 9.41 -11.86 -1.77
C TYR A 53 10.26 -11.92 -3.03
N GLN A 54 11.54 -12.30 -2.92
CA GLN A 54 12.37 -12.52 -4.10
C GLN A 54 11.83 -13.65 -4.98
N ALA A 55 11.45 -14.78 -4.38
CA ALA A 55 10.87 -15.91 -5.10
C ALA A 55 9.52 -15.54 -5.74
N PHE A 56 8.69 -14.76 -5.04
CA PHE A 56 7.39 -14.31 -5.53
C PHE A 56 7.50 -13.31 -6.69
N LEU A 57 8.35 -12.30 -6.56
CA LEU A 57 8.49 -11.24 -7.56
C LEU A 57 9.26 -11.70 -8.81
N GLY A 58 10.14 -12.70 -8.66
CA GLY A 58 10.98 -13.21 -9.74
C GLY A 58 11.78 -12.10 -10.44
N GLN A 59 12.04 -12.27 -11.73
CA GLN A 59 12.70 -11.23 -12.56
C GLN A 59 11.73 -10.17 -13.11
N GLN A 60 10.41 -10.31 -12.90
CA GLN A 60 9.38 -9.39 -13.41
C GLN A 60 8.82 -8.47 -12.32
N SER A 61 9.65 -8.10 -11.36
CA SER A 61 9.26 -7.44 -10.13
C SER A 61 8.74 -6.00 -10.28
N GLN A 62 8.93 -5.37 -11.44
CA GLN A 62 8.62 -3.95 -11.65
C GLN A 62 7.12 -3.65 -11.84
N ASN A 63 6.28 -4.66 -12.06
CA ASN A 63 4.88 -4.48 -12.46
C ASN A 63 3.84 -5.07 -11.50
N THR A 64 4.25 -5.61 -10.35
CA THR A 64 3.30 -6.32 -9.48
C THR A 64 2.50 -5.37 -8.58
N GLN A 65 3.14 -4.38 -7.95
CA GLN A 65 2.47 -3.38 -7.13
C GLN A 65 3.39 -2.18 -6.82
N ALA A 66 2.86 -0.96 -6.89
CA ALA A 66 3.56 0.27 -6.49
C ALA A 66 2.85 0.91 -5.28
N ALA A 67 3.56 1.59 -4.39
CA ALA A 67 2.97 2.21 -3.19
C ALA A 67 2.61 3.68 -3.44
N LEU A 68 1.62 4.22 -2.71
CA LEU A 68 1.32 5.65 -2.80
C LEU A 68 2.51 6.50 -2.30
N PRO A 69 2.67 7.75 -2.78
CA PRO A 69 3.65 8.67 -2.24
C PRO A 69 3.44 8.96 -0.75
N ILE A 70 4.53 9.26 -0.03
CA ILE A 70 4.48 9.61 1.39
C ILE A 70 3.48 10.76 1.67
N PRO A 71 3.48 11.89 0.93
CA PRO A 71 2.51 12.95 1.20
C PRO A 71 1.05 12.53 0.99
N VAL A 72 0.80 11.57 0.11
CA VAL A 72 -0.55 11.02 -0.09
C VAL A 72 -0.96 10.20 1.12
N PHE A 73 -0.08 9.33 1.64
CA PHE A 73 -0.32 8.60 2.89
C PHE A 73 -0.55 9.53 4.09
N GLU A 74 0.26 10.58 4.22
CA GLU A 74 0.09 11.62 5.24
C GLU A 74 -1.26 12.33 5.12
N ALA A 75 -1.66 12.67 3.88
CA ALA A 75 -2.94 13.31 3.61
C ALA A 75 -4.12 12.39 3.95
N ILE A 76 -4.12 11.13 3.51
CA ILE A 76 -5.25 10.23 3.78
C ILE A 76 -5.39 9.86 5.26
N SER A 77 -4.27 9.77 5.98
CA SER A 77 -4.26 9.59 7.43
C SER A 77 -4.88 10.80 8.13
N ARG A 78 -4.44 12.01 7.81
CA ARG A 78 -4.94 13.25 8.41
C ARG A 78 -6.40 13.56 8.05
N LEU A 79 -6.79 13.40 6.79
CA LEU A 79 -8.07 13.87 6.25
C LEU A 79 -9.20 12.84 6.44
N PHE A 80 -8.87 11.55 6.31
CA PHE A 80 -9.84 10.46 6.28
C PHE A 80 -9.57 9.38 7.34
N GLY A 81 -8.64 9.65 8.27
CA GLY A 81 -8.35 8.76 9.40
C GLY A 81 -7.77 7.41 8.99
N VAL A 82 -7.23 7.28 7.78
CA VAL A 82 -6.65 6.03 7.30
C VAL A 82 -5.46 5.64 8.18
N THR A 83 -5.44 4.41 8.66
CA THR A 83 -4.35 3.90 9.52
C THR A 83 -3.88 2.51 9.13
N PHE A 84 -4.33 1.98 7.99
CA PHE A 84 -4.12 0.59 7.61
C PHE A 84 -4.13 0.43 6.09
N GLU A 85 -3.17 -0.31 5.55
CA GLU A 85 -3.10 -0.70 4.13
C GLU A 85 -3.63 -2.12 3.93
N LEU A 86 -4.61 -2.32 3.05
CA LEU A 86 -5.18 -3.64 2.77
C LEU A 86 -4.32 -4.49 1.82
N PHE A 87 -3.41 -3.87 1.08
CA PHE A 87 -2.50 -4.56 0.18
C PHE A 87 -1.11 -3.98 0.34
N ALA A 88 -0.28 -4.61 1.17
CA ALA A 88 1.10 -4.21 1.34
C ALA A 88 2.00 -5.41 1.63
N SER A 89 3.24 -5.09 1.99
CA SER A 89 4.28 -5.99 2.44
C SER A 89 5.11 -5.29 3.51
N PRO A 90 5.92 -6.03 4.30
CA PRO A 90 6.91 -5.41 5.18
C PRO A 90 7.84 -4.43 4.44
N LEU A 91 8.09 -4.69 3.15
CA LEU A 91 9.00 -3.93 2.30
C LEU A 91 8.41 -2.61 1.81
N ASN A 92 7.09 -2.54 1.61
CA ASN A 92 6.44 -1.38 1.01
C ASN A 92 5.45 -0.62 1.90
N CYS A 93 5.02 -1.18 3.03
CA CYS A 93 4.00 -0.55 3.87
C CYS A 93 4.42 0.85 4.36
N TYR A 94 3.45 1.74 4.47
CA TYR A 94 3.59 3.02 5.16
C TYR A 94 3.23 2.89 6.65
N PHE A 95 2.10 2.23 6.94
CA PHE A 95 1.65 2.00 8.30
C PHE A 95 2.31 0.78 8.92
N LYS A 96 2.30 0.73 10.25
CA LYS A 96 2.76 -0.42 11.04
C LYS A 96 1.76 -1.60 11.07
N GLN A 97 0.65 -1.47 10.36
CA GLN A 97 -0.44 -2.44 10.36
C GLN A 97 -1.05 -2.47 8.96
N TYR A 98 -1.04 -3.66 8.37
CA TYR A 98 -1.39 -3.87 6.98
C TYR A 98 -1.77 -5.33 6.75
N CYS A 99 -2.45 -5.62 5.64
CA CYS A 99 -2.62 -6.98 5.13
C CYS A 99 -1.52 -7.28 4.10
N SER A 100 -1.10 -8.54 4.02
CA SER A 100 -0.09 -9.00 3.06
C SER A 100 -0.33 -10.45 2.66
N ALA A 101 0.35 -10.89 1.59
CA ALA A 101 0.14 -12.22 1.01
C ALA A 101 0.67 -13.38 1.86
N PHE A 102 1.69 -13.15 2.69
CA PHE A 102 2.46 -14.22 3.35
C PHE A 102 2.37 -14.11 4.88
N PRO A 103 1.29 -14.59 5.51
CA PRO A 103 1.12 -14.47 6.95
C PRO A 103 2.23 -15.17 7.75
N ASP A 104 2.81 -16.25 7.22
CA ASP A 104 3.86 -17.04 7.87
C ASP A 104 5.20 -16.28 8.02
N THR A 105 5.50 -15.36 7.10
CA THR A 105 6.73 -14.53 7.16
C THR A 105 6.46 -13.11 7.64
N ASP A 106 5.32 -12.54 7.29
CA ASP A 106 5.07 -11.10 7.40
C ASP A 106 4.42 -10.71 8.73
N CYS A 107 3.81 -11.65 9.44
CA CYS A 107 3.18 -11.38 10.75
C CYS A 107 4.19 -10.81 11.75
N TYR A 108 5.44 -11.28 11.70
CA TYR A 108 6.54 -10.79 12.52
C TYR A 108 6.90 -9.31 12.27
N PHE A 109 6.43 -8.75 11.16
CA PHE A 109 6.67 -7.37 10.75
C PHE A 109 5.36 -6.55 10.69
N GLY A 110 4.26 -7.03 11.29
CA GLY A 110 3.02 -6.27 11.45
C GLY A 110 1.88 -6.62 10.50
N SER A 111 2.05 -7.65 9.64
CA SER A 111 0.97 -8.12 8.79
C SER A 111 -0.18 -8.74 9.59
N ARG A 112 -1.42 -8.51 9.13
CA ARG A 112 -2.65 -9.17 9.58
C ARG A 112 -3.09 -10.31 8.66
N GLY A 113 -2.22 -10.74 7.75
CA GLY A 113 -2.49 -11.79 6.79
C GLY A 113 -3.20 -11.30 5.53
N PRO A 114 -3.75 -12.22 4.71
CA PRO A 114 -4.40 -11.89 3.46
C PRO A 114 -5.68 -11.06 3.67
N VAL A 115 -5.91 -10.09 2.78
CA VAL A 115 -7.06 -9.17 2.86
C VAL A 115 -8.42 -9.88 2.89
N LEU A 116 -8.57 -10.98 2.15
CA LEU A 116 -9.84 -11.73 2.06
C LEU A 116 -10.13 -12.55 3.33
N ASP A 117 -9.12 -12.69 4.21
CA ASP A 117 -9.23 -13.34 5.51
C ASP A 117 -9.26 -12.32 6.67
N PHE A 118 -9.33 -11.02 6.36
CA PHE A 118 -9.35 -9.93 7.33
C PHE A 118 -10.73 -9.31 7.43
N TYR A 119 -11.32 -9.33 8.64
CA TYR A 119 -12.72 -8.96 8.89
C TYR A 119 -12.86 -7.79 9.91
N PRO A 120 -12.49 -6.56 9.55
CA PRO A 120 -12.63 -5.41 10.43
C PRO A 120 -14.11 -5.03 10.60
N LEU A 121 -14.52 -4.74 11.84
CA LEU A 121 -15.87 -4.23 12.16
C LEU A 121 -15.96 -2.70 12.16
N GLU A 122 -14.81 -2.03 12.16
CA GLU A 122 -14.66 -0.58 12.07
C GLU A 122 -13.24 -0.21 11.61
N GLY A 123 -13.06 1.04 11.19
CA GLY A 123 -11.75 1.59 10.80
C GLY A 123 -11.79 2.31 9.46
N SER A 124 -10.67 2.93 9.11
CA SER A 124 -10.46 3.58 7.82
C SER A 124 -9.20 3.04 7.17
N PHE A 125 -9.35 2.57 5.94
CA PHE A 125 -8.42 1.69 5.26
C PHE A 125 -8.08 2.24 3.88
N GLU A 126 -6.82 2.09 3.47
CA GLU A 126 -6.37 2.27 2.10
C GLU A 126 -6.33 0.91 1.40
N ALA A 127 -6.73 0.89 0.12
CA ALA A 127 -6.61 -0.28 -0.72
C ALA A 127 -6.06 0.10 -2.10
N ASN A 128 -4.88 -0.39 -2.41
CA ASN A 128 -4.24 -0.28 -3.72
C ASN A 128 -3.82 -1.70 -4.16
N PRO A 129 -4.77 -2.54 -4.63
CA PRO A 129 -4.51 -3.94 -4.91
C PRO A 129 -3.51 -4.14 -6.07
N PRO A 130 -2.80 -5.27 -6.12
CA PRO A 130 -2.05 -5.64 -7.31
C PRO A 130 -3.01 -5.90 -8.49
N PHE A 131 -2.51 -5.78 -9.71
CA PHE A 131 -3.33 -5.93 -10.92
C PHE A 131 -3.64 -7.38 -11.26
N SER A 132 -4.56 -7.97 -10.49
CA SER A 132 -5.27 -9.22 -10.82
C SER A 132 -6.75 -8.92 -10.79
N GLU A 133 -7.44 -9.12 -11.91
CA GLU A 133 -8.87 -8.80 -12.04
C GLU A 133 -9.71 -9.62 -11.06
N GLU A 134 -9.40 -10.90 -10.90
CA GLU A 134 -10.08 -11.81 -9.98
C GLU A 134 -9.93 -11.33 -8.54
N LEU A 135 -8.73 -10.90 -8.14
CA LEU A 135 -8.47 -10.37 -6.80
C LEU A 135 -9.18 -9.04 -6.58
N MET A 136 -9.19 -8.14 -7.57
CA MET A 136 -9.89 -6.85 -7.46
C MET A 136 -11.40 -7.05 -7.34
N VAL A 137 -12.00 -7.99 -8.09
CA VAL A 137 -13.42 -8.32 -7.96
C VAL A 137 -13.71 -8.94 -6.59
N ALA A 138 -12.88 -9.88 -6.13
CA ALA A 138 -13.03 -10.49 -4.80
C ALA A 138 -12.90 -9.44 -3.67
N MET A 139 -11.98 -8.49 -3.81
CA MET A 139 -11.80 -7.37 -2.89
C MET A 139 -13.05 -6.51 -2.80
N VAL A 140 -13.65 -6.12 -3.93
CA VAL A 140 -14.88 -5.30 -3.93
C VAL A 140 -16.01 -6.04 -3.22
N ASN A 141 -16.24 -7.32 -3.55
CA ASN A 141 -17.27 -8.13 -2.90
C ASN A 141 -17.03 -8.27 -1.39
N HIS A 142 -15.77 -8.47 -0.97
CA HIS A 142 -15.37 -8.54 0.43
C HIS A 142 -15.66 -7.23 1.17
N MET A 143 -15.24 -6.10 0.61
CA MET A 143 -15.48 -4.77 1.19
C MET A 143 -16.98 -4.47 1.35
N GLU A 144 -17.82 -4.79 0.35
CA GLU A 144 -19.26 -4.58 0.46
C GLU A 144 -19.89 -5.42 1.57
N ASN A 145 -19.47 -6.69 1.71
CA ASN A 145 -19.91 -7.54 2.81
C ASN A 145 -19.48 -6.97 4.16
N LEU A 146 -18.23 -6.49 4.29
CA LEU A 146 -17.75 -5.85 5.52
C LEU A 146 -18.55 -4.57 5.84
N LEU A 147 -18.83 -3.72 4.85
CA LEU A 147 -19.60 -2.48 5.04
C LEU A 147 -21.04 -2.75 5.47
N LYS A 148 -21.61 -3.86 5.01
CA LYS A 148 -22.94 -4.32 5.40
C LYS A 148 -22.99 -4.84 6.83
N GLU A 149 -22.00 -5.64 7.24
CA GLU A 149 -21.98 -6.31 8.55
C GLU A 149 -21.30 -5.48 9.66
N ALA A 150 -20.59 -4.40 9.29
CA ALA A 150 -19.88 -3.54 10.23
C ALA A 150 -20.79 -2.92 11.28
N THR A 151 -20.39 -3.05 12.55
CA THR A 151 -21.09 -2.46 13.70
C THR A 151 -20.61 -1.05 14.03
N GLY A 152 -19.45 -0.64 13.49
CA GLY A 152 -18.87 0.69 13.71
C GLY A 152 -18.62 1.46 12.42
N PRO A 153 -18.00 2.66 12.49
CA PRO A 153 -17.68 3.45 11.32
C PRO A 153 -16.63 2.73 10.47
N LEU A 154 -16.97 2.39 9.23
CA LEU A 154 -16.10 1.66 8.31
C LEU A 154 -15.94 2.40 6.98
N SER A 155 -14.70 2.53 6.51
CA SER A 155 -14.33 3.27 5.31
C SER A 155 -13.18 2.60 4.56
N PHE A 156 -13.35 2.41 3.25
CA PHE A 156 -12.32 1.97 2.33
C PHE A 156 -12.06 3.05 1.28
N MET A 157 -10.81 3.52 1.20
CA MET A 157 -10.31 4.36 0.12
C MET A 157 -9.59 3.47 -0.89
N VAL A 158 -10.23 3.23 -2.03
CA VAL A 158 -9.75 2.30 -3.06
C VAL A 158 -9.09 3.08 -4.19
N PHE A 159 -7.87 2.70 -4.55
CA PHE A 159 -7.06 3.30 -5.62
C PHE A 159 -6.88 2.26 -6.72
N LEU A 160 -7.47 2.52 -7.89
CA LEU A 160 -7.36 1.64 -9.07
C LEU A 160 -6.89 2.45 -10.29
N PRO A 161 -6.17 1.83 -11.24
CA PRO A 161 -5.94 2.44 -12.53
C PRO A 161 -7.27 2.74 -13.23
N ASP A 162 -7.41 3.92 -13.81
CA ASP A 162 -8.60 4.35 -14.56
C ASP A 162 -8.62 3.74 -15.97
N TRP A 163 -8.54 2.41 -16.05
CA TRP A 163 -8.59 1.65 -17.30
C TRP A 163 -10.04 1.51 -17.74
N ARG A 164 -10.42 2.20 -18.83
CA ARG A 164 -11.81 2.25 -19.33
C ARG A 164 -12.00 1.68 -20.73
N ASP A 165 -10.96 1.12 -21.35
CA ASP A 165 -11.03 0.59 -22.72
C ASP A 165 -10.40 -0.82 -22.81
N PRO A 166 -11.15 -1.88 -22.47
CA PRO A 166 -12.46 -1.85 -21.79
C PRO A 166 -12.33 -1.60 -20.27
N PRO A 167 -13.41 -1.18 -19.58
CA PRO A 167 -13.39 -1.10 -18.13
C PRO A 167 -13.29 -2.49 -17.50
N THR A 168 -12.48 -2.63 -16.44
CA THR A 168 -12.40 -3.88 -15.67
C THR A 168 -13.69 -4.12 -14.90
N GLU A 169 -14.02 -5.39 -14.64
CA GLU A 169 -15.22 -5.72 -13.88
C GLU A 169 -15.20 -5.09 -12.48
N ALA A 170 -14.03 -5.05 -11.84
CA ALA A 170 -13.85 -4.44 -10.53
C ALA A 170 -14.18 -2.94 -10.52
N LEU A 171 -13.76 -2.19 -11.55
CA LEU A 171 -14.10 -0.76 -11.68
C LEU A 171 -15.60 -0.56 -11.80
N VAL A 172 -16.26 -1.33 -12.67
CA VAL A 172 -17.72 -1.24 -12.87
C VAL A 172 -18.47 -1.51 -11.56
N ARG A 173 -18.08 -2.56 -10.82
CA ARG A 173 -18.68 -2.89 -9.52
C ARG A 173 -18.45 -1.80 -8.47
N LEU A 174 -17.21 -1.29 -8.40
CA LEU A 174 -16.81 -0.26 -7.44
C LEU A 174 -17.58 1.06 -7.68
N GLU A 175 -17.78 1.44 -8.94
CA GLU A 175 -18.56 2.63 -9.30
C GLU A 175 -20.06 2.46 -9.01
N ALA A 176 -20.60 1.24 -9.18
CA ALA A 176 -22.01 0.92 -8.94
C ALA A 176 -22.35 0.60 -7.47
N SER A 177 -21.36 0.47 -6.60
CA SER A 177 -21.55 0.10 -5.19
C SER A 177 -22.50 1.07 -4.47
N PRO A 178 -23.50 0.59 -3.70
CA PRO A 178 -24.36 1.45 -2.90
C PRO A 178 -23.61 2.16 -1.77
N TYR A 179 -22.40 1.71 -1.44
CA TYR A 179 -21.54 2.32 -0.45
C TYR A 179 -20.61 3.39 -1.04
N ASN A 180 -20.62 3.60 -2.35
CA ASN A 180 -19.81 4.61 -3.00
C ASN A 180 -20.31 6.02 -2.65
N ARG A 181 -19.53 6.75 -1.84
CA ARG A 181 -19.89 8.10 -1.36
C ARG A 181 -19.27 9.21 -2.19
N ARG A 182 -18.16 8.92 -2.87
CA ARG A 182 -17.43 9.90 -3.68
C ARG A 182 -16.44 9.17 -4.59
N GLN A 183 -16.23 9.76 -5.76
CA GLN A 183 -15.16 9.40 -6.68
C GLN A 183 -14.35 10.65 -7.06
N THR A 184 -13.06 10.47 -7.32
CA THR A 184 -12.21 11.47 -7.96
C THR A 184 -11.12 10.74 -8.75
N CYS A 185 -10.52 11.40 -9.74
CA CYS A 185 -9.46 10.81 -10.55
C CYS A 185 -8.26 11.75 -10.58
N VAL A 186 -7.06 11.19 -10.41
CA VAL A 186 -5.81 11.89 -10.66
C VAL A 186 -5.37 11.57 -12.07
N LEU A 187 -5.14 12.61 -12.88
CA LEU A 187 -4.92 12.42 -14.31
C LEU A 187 -3.62 11.65 -14.61
N PRO A 188 -3.58 10.95 -15.77
CA PRO A 188 -2.35 10.38 -16.31
C PRO A 188 -1.23 11.43 -16.33
N PHE A 189 -0.02 11.02 -15.96
CA PHE A 189 1.16 11.89 -15.96
C PHE A 189 1.09 13.13 -15.04
N GLU A 190 0.12 13.21 -14.13
CA GLU A 190 0.06 14.26 -13.10
C GLU A 190 0.47 13.77 -11.70
N HIS A 191 0.79 12.48 -11.58
CA HIS A 191 1.21 11.87 -10.34
C HIS A 191 2.26 10.77 -10.53
N SER A 192 2.86 10.36 -9.41
CA SER A 192 3.81 9.26 -9.34
C SER A 192 3.40 8.30 -8.24
N TYR A 193 3.87 7.07 -8.36
CA TYR A 193 3.88 6.08 -7.28
C TYR A 193 5.30 5.89 -6.77
N ARG A 194 5.44 5.35 -5.55
CA ARG A 194 6.70 4.80 -5.06
C ARG A 194 6.93 3.42 -5.65
N ASN A 195 8.13 3.20 -6.15
CA ASN A 195 8.53 1.97 -6.81
C ASN A 195 8.33 0.74 -5.89
N GLY A 196 7.73 -0.32 -6.42
CA GLY A 196 7.53 -1.58 -5.68
C GLY A 196 8.83 -2.21 -5.17
N MET A 197 9.95 -1.94 -5.86
CA MET A 197 11.29 -2.39 -5.50
C MET A 197 12.05 -1.39 -4.61
N GLN A 198 11.37 -0.44 -3.95
CA GLN A 198 12.01 0.60 -3.12
C GLN A 198 12.99 0.07 -2.05
N HIS A 199 12.89 -1.21 -1.70
CA HIS A 199 13.78 -1.88 -0.75
C HIS A 199 15.16 -2.23 -1.32
N CYS A 200 15.35 -2.22 -2.63
CA CYS A 200 16.63 -2.56 -3.26
C CYS A 200 17.07 -1.58 -4.37
N LEU A 201 16.48 -0.38 -4.43
CA LEU A 201 16.87 0.63 -5.41
C LEU A 201 18.24 1.24 -5.11
N GLU A 202 19.07 1.36 -6.14
CA GLU A 202 20.41 1.94 -6.02
C GLU A 202 20.39 3.47 -6.02
N ARG A 203 19.48 4.05 -6.79
CA ARG A 203 19.40 5.49 -7.04
C ARG A 203 18.09 6.06 -6.53
N ASP A 204 18.17 7.22 -5.88
CA ASP A 204 17.00 7.90 -5.32
C ASP A 204 16.03 8.39 -6.41
N GLU A 205 16.54 8.65 -7.62
CA GLU A 205 15.75 9.06 -8.78
C GLU A 205 14.77 7.97 -9.27
N ASP A 206 15.06 6.70 -9.00
CA ASP A 206 14.21 5.57 -9.38
C ASP A 206 13.08 5.30 -8.36
N LEU A 207 13.09 6.03 -7.23
CA LEU A 207 12.15 5.80 -6.13
C LEU A 207 10.71 6.15 -6.52
N TYR A 208 10.53 7.18 -7.36
CA TYR A 208 9.22 7.62 -7.82
C TYR A 208 9.05 7.34 -9.31
N VAL A 209 8.04 6.55 -9.63
CA VAL A 209 7.69 6.19 -11.01
C VAL A 209 6.44 6.98 -11.39
N LYS A 210 6.55 7.76 -12.47
CA LYS A 210 5.44 8.54 -12.99
C LYS A 210 4.36 7.63 -13.55
N SER A 211 3.10 7.82 -13.16
CA SER A 211 2.00 6.99 -13.65
C SER A 211 1.62 7.40 -15.07
N ALA A 212 1.58 6.43 -15.98
CA ALA A 212 1.11 6.61 -17.36
C ALA A 212 -0.42 6.53 -17.48
N HIS A 213 -1.10 6.08 -16.44
CA HIS A 213 -2.55 5.96 -16.38
C HIS A 213 -3.12 6.89 -15.31
N GLY A 214 -4.39 7.24 -15.46
CA GLY A 214 -5.13 7.90 -14.39
C GLY A 214 -5.30 6.96 -13.21
N THR A 215 -5.49 7.51 -12.02
CA THR A 215 -5.83 6.74 -10.82
C THR A 215 -7.20 7.17 -10.33
N LEU A 216 -8.16 6.26 -10.43
CA LEU A 216 -9.48 6.41 -9.85
C LEU A 216 -9.39 6.16 -8.34
N ILE A 217 -9.92 7.10 -7.57
CA ILE A 217 -10.01 7.03 -6.11
C ILE A 217 -11.49 6.96 -5.75
N VAL A 218 -11.90 5.87 -5.12
CA VAL A 218 -13.28 5.63 -4.70
C VAL A 218 -13.36 5.50 -3.18
N PHE A 219 -14.35 6.19 -2.59
CA PHE A 219 -14.62 6.16 -1.16
C PHE A 219 -15.84 5.28 -0.89
N LEU A 220 -15.61 4.03 -0.47
CA LEU A 220 -16.67 3.13 -0.03
C LEU A 220 -16.87 3.24 1.48
N GLN A 221 -18.04 3.68 1.94
CA GLN A 221 -18.29 3.91 3.36
C GLN A 221 -19.72 3.52 3.75
N ASN A 222 -19.85 2.87 4.91
CA ASN A 222 -21.16 2.71 5.57
C ASN A 222 -21.59 4.09 6.13
N ASP A 223 -22.84 4.22 6.58
CA ASP A 223 -23.35 5.53 7.02
C ASP A 223 -22.53 6.13 8.17
N ALA A 224 -22.13 5.30 9.14
CA ALA A 224 -21.27 5.72 10.25
C ALA A 224 -19.88 6.19 9.79
N GLY A 225 -19.26 5.46 8.85
CA GLY A 225 -17.99 5.82 8.23
C GLY A 225 -18.08 7.12 7.43
N PHE A 226 -19.17 7.30 6.68
CA PHE A 226 -19.42 8.53 5.92
C PHE A 226 -19.62 9.74 6.83
N MET A 227 -20.34 9.59 7.96
CA MET A 227 -20.47 10.66 8.95
C MET A 227 -19.12 11.03 9.59
N LYS A 228 -18.24 10.05 9.83
CA LYS A 228 -16.95 10.28 10.51
C LYS A 228 -15.87 10.81 9.57
N TRP A 229 -15.79 10.29 8.35
CA TRP A 229 -14.72 10.54 7.39
C TRP A 229 -15.27 11.03 6.05
N THR A 230 -16.24 11.94 6.10
CA THR A 230 -16.90 12.49 4.91
C THR A 230 -15.88 13.01 3.89
N PRO A 231 -15.92 12.57 2.63
CA PRO A 231 -15.08 13.08 1.55
C PRO A 231 -15.59 14.42 1.00
N THR A 232 -15.45 15.48 1.81
CA THR A 232 -15.86 16.84 1.42
C THR A 232 -14.99 17.38 0.28
N SER A 233 -15.51 18.31 -0.52
CA SER A 233 -14.77 18.92 -1.62
C SER A 233 -13.43 19.53 -1.20
N GLU A 234 -13.34 20.09 0.00
CA GLU A 234 -12.11 20.63 0.57
C GLU A 234 -11.07 19.52 0.83
N LYS A 235 -11.47 18.42 1.47
CA LYS A 235 -10.55 17.29 1.71
C LYS A 235 -10.11 16.63 0.40
N ILE A 236 -11.00 16.55 -0.60
CA ILE A 236 -10.64 16.05 -1.93
C ILE A 236 -9.60 16.97 -2.58
N LYS A 237 -9.77 18.30 -2.50
CA LYS A 237 -8.79 19.25 -3.01
C LYS A 237 -7.42 19.07 -2.34
N ASP A 238 -7.39 18.96 -1.01
CA ASP A 238 -6.15 18.72 -0.25
C ASP A 238 -5.45 17.41 -0.66
N LEU A 239 -6.23 16.34 -0.88
CA LEU A 239 -5.72 15.06 -1.35
C LEU A 239 -5.06 15.20 -2.73
N LEU A 240 -5.72 15.88 -3.68
CA LEU A 240 -5.18 16.10 -5.03
C LEU A 240 -3.90 16.95 -5.00
N ILE A 241 -3.82 17.95 -4.11
CA ILE A 241 -2.59 18.72 -3.89
C ILE A 241 -1.45 17.80 -3.43
N ALA A 242 -1.71 16.84 -2.53
CA ALA A 242 -0.70 15.91 -2.04
C ALA A 242 -0.09 15.03 -3.15
N PHE A 243 -0.89 14.64 -4.15
CA PHE A 243 -0.37 13.95 -5.34
C PHE A 243 0.59 14.83 -6.16
N GLY A 244 0.31 16.14 -6.24
CA GLY A 244 1.13 17.11 -6.97
C GLY A 244 2.47 17.46 -6.31
N GLN A 245 2.63 17.27 -4.99
CA GLN A 245 3.83 17.68 -4.25
C GLN A 245 5.13 16.98 -4.72
N GLN A 246 5.02 15.81 -5.36
CA GLN A 246 6.18 15.07 -5.90
C GLN A 246 6.73 15.67 -7.21
N SER A 247 5.91 16.41 -7.96
CA SER A 247 6.32 17.00 -9.25
C SER A 247 7.33 18.16 -9.11
N SER A 248 7.48 18.70 -7.89
CA SER A 248 8.34 19.85 -7.58
C SER A 248 9.82 19.49 -7.33
N HIS A 249 10.16 18.21 -7.20
CA HIS A 249 11.54 17.75 -6.95
C HIS A 249 12.40 17.60 -8.22
N ARG A 250 11.95 18.11 -9.37
CA ARG A 250 12.82 18.29 -10.54
C ARG A 250 13.88 19.34 -10.20
N ARG A 251 15.11 18.90 -9.94
CA ARG A 251 16.29 19.78 -10.07
C ARG A 251 16.22 20.43 -11.46
N PRO A 252 16.49 21.75 -11.59
CA PRO A 252 16.61 22.36 -12.90
C PRO A 252 17.66 21.58 -13.70
N GLN A 253 17.31 21.19 -14.93
CA GLN A 253 18.30 20.68 -15.87
C GLN A 253 19.37 21.77 -16.04
N PRO A 254 20.67 21.46 -15.93
CA PRO A 254 21.69 22.42 -16.31
C PRO A 254 21.50 22.74 -17.80
N GLN A 255 21.42 24.05 -18.09
CA GLN A 255 21.51 24.59 -19.45
C GLN A 255 22.88 24.30 -20.05
#